data_AF-A0A7X7RZ47-F1
#
_entry.id   AF-A0A7X7RZ47-F1
#
_cell.length_a   1.000
_cell.length_b   1.000
_cell.length_c   1.000
_cell.angle_alpha   90.00
_cell.angle_beta   90.00
_cell.angle_gamma   90.00
#
_symmetry.space_group_name_H-M   'P 1'
#
loop_
_entity.id
_entity.type
_entity.pdbx_description
1 polymer ?
#
loop_
_entity_poly.entity_id
_entity_poly.type
_entity_poly.pdbx_seq_one_letter_code
_entity_poly.pdbx_strand_id
1 'polypeptide(L)'
;MIPVLLVAVGSAYGIHIMNHYFETLVSIGSKTLSEKEHEELLGATMHGVGKAVSLAALTTMAGFGSLATSKIIPVRDFGIFTFVGVFAAFIVSIMFIPSILHFFHNRKAKEKVKTTTVKKNFITDSLLVAIERTAHHPIAVILTVAAVVVLSIAGMTRVKYGMLLLIFSK
;
A
#
# COMPACT_ATOMS: atom_id res chain seq x y z
N MET A 1 2.23 13.31 -12.56
CA MET A 1 2.26 11.88 -12.16
C MET A 1 2.96 11.68 -10.81
N ILE A 2 4.16 12.23 -10.62
CA ILE A 2 4.94 12.09 -9.36
C ILE A 2 4.10 12.37 -8.10
N PRO A 3 3.30 13.46 -7.99
CA PRO A 3 2.52 13.71 -6.78
C PRO A 3 1.51 12.60 -6.44
N VAL A 4 0.82 12.06 -7.45
CA VAL A 4 -0.17 10.98 -7.27
C VAL A 4 0.50 9.72 -6.75
N LEU A 5 1.67 9.38 -7.29
CA LEU A 5 2.45 8.22 -6.85
C LEU A 5 2.93 8.38 -5.41
N LEU A 6 3.43 9.56 -5.05
CA LEU A 6 3.90 9.82 -3.69
C LEU A 6 2.76 9.81 -2.67
N VAL A 7 1.57 10.32 -3.04
CA VAL A 7 0.38 10.21 -2.20
C VAL A 7 -0.02 8.74 -2.01
N ALA A 8 -0.01 7.94 -3.08
CA ALA A 8 -0.33 6.51 -2.99
C ALA A 8 0.66 5.74 -2.10
N VAL A 9 1.96 5.92 -2.32
CA VAL A 9 3.01 5.21 -1.56
C VAL A 9 3.06 5.69 -0.10
N GLY A 10 3.00 7.01 0.13
CA GLY A 10 3.01 7.57 1.48
C GLY A 10 1.78 7.15 2.30
N SER A 11 0.59 7.15 1.68
CA SER A 11 -0.61 6.65 2.36
C SER A 11 -0.53 5.16 2.65
N ALA A 12 0.03 4.34 1.75
CA ALA A 12 0.23 2.91 1.99
C ALA A 12 1.11 2.65 3.22
N TYR A 13 2.26 3.32 3.33
CA TYR A 13 3.14 3.18 4.51
C TYR A 13 2.44 3.59 5.80
N GLY A 14 1.70 4.71 5.77
CA GLY A 14 0.96 5.15 6.94
C GLY A 14 -0.17 4.22 7.34
N ILE A 15 -0.91 3.68 6.37
CA ILE A 15 -1.96 2.69 6.61
C ILE A 15 -1.36 1.42 7.23
N HIS A 16 -0.23 0.92 6.73
CA HIS A 16 0.41 -0.27 7.31
C HIS A 16 0.83 -0.06 8.77
N ILE A 17 1.49 1.05 9.08
CA ILE A 17 1.93 1.35 10.45
C ILE A 17 0.72 1.52 11.36
N MET A 18 -0.29 2.26 10.92
CA MET A 18 -1.50 2.54 11.69
C MET A 18 -2.34 1.27 11.91
N ASN A 19 -2.51 0.44 10.89
CA ASN A 19 -3.25 -0.82 11.01
C ASN A 19 -2.56 -1.76 12.00
N HIS A 20 -1.24 -1.89 11.92
CA HIS A 20 -0.50 -2.74 12.85
C HIS A 20 -0.53 -2.19 14.29
N TYR A 21 -0.46 -0.87 14.45
CA TYR A 21 -0.67 -0.22 15.75
C TYR A 21 -2.06 -0.56 16.31
N PHE A 22 -3.12 -0.44 15.51
CA PHE A 22 -4.48 -0.76 15.96
C PHE A 22 -4.69 -2.25 16.24
N GLU A 23 -4.13 -3.14 15.42
CA GLU A 23 -4.14 -4.59 15.67
C GLU A 23 -3.47 -4.93 17.01
N THR A 24 -2.31 -4.32 17.28
CA THR A 24 -1.56 -4.52 18.53
C THR A 24 -2.28 -3.88 19.72
N LEU A 25 -2.95 -2.74 19.54
CA LEU A 25 -3.76 -2.12 20.60
C LEU A 25 -5.01 -2.94 20.93
N VAL A 26 -5.67 -3.52 19.93
CA VAL A 26 -6.85 -4.38 20.11
C VAL A 26 -6.48 -5.68 20.81
N SER A 27 -5.33 -6.29 20.47
CA SER A 27 -4.89 -7.54 21.09
C SER A 27 -4.57 -7.41 22.58
N ILE A 28 -4.16 -6.22 23.04
CA ILE A 28 -3.89 -5.92 24.46
C ILE A 28 -5.19 -5.67 25.25
N GLY A 29 -6.30 -5.30 24.60
CA GLY A 29 -7.63 -5.17 25.23
C GLY A 29 -7.83 -3.98 26.18
N SER A 30 -6.77 -3.32 26.64
CA SER A 30 -6.82 -2.22 27.62
C SER A 30 -7.61 -0.99 27.12
N LYS A 31 -8.32 -0.30 28.04
CA LYS A 31 -9.07 0.94 27.72
C LYS A 31 -8.31 2.24 27.91
N THR A 32 -7.31 2.19 28.77
CA THR A 32 -6.42 3.28 29.10
C THR A 32 -5.06 2.63 29.25
N LEU A 33 -4.11 2.99 28.39
CA LEU A 33 -2.72 2.57 28.56
C LEU A 33 -2.01 3.67 29.35
N SER A 34 -1.21 3.29 30.32
CA SER A 34 -0.19 4.14 30.92
C SER A 34 0.81 4.59 29.83
N GLU A 35 1.48 5.72 30.04
CA GLU A 35 2.50 6.22 29.11
C GLU A 35 3.55 5.14 28.78
N LYS A 36 3.98 4.38 29.79
CA LYS A 36 4.94 3.28 29.62
C LYS A 36 4.41 2.14 28.75
N GLU A 37 3.14 1.77 28.93
CA GLU A 37 2.51 0.70 28.14
C GLU A 37 2.31 1.12 26.68
N HIS A 38 2.07 2.41 26.43
CA HIS A 38 1.97 2.94 25.07
C HIS A 38 3.33 3.03 24.37
N GLU A 39 4.41 3.39 25.10
CA GLU A 39 5.77 3.32 24.56
C GLU A 39 6.17 1.89 24.17
N GLU A 40 5.87 0.90 25.03
CA GLU A 40 6.10 -0.52 24.74
C GLU A 40 5.28 -0.98 23.53
N LEU A 41 4.00 -0.59 23.44
CA LEU A 41 3.13 -0.85 22.29
C LEU A 41 3.70 -0.27 20.99
N LEU A 42 4.16 0.98 21.00
CA LEU A 42 4.78 1.62 19.84
C LEU A 42 6.08 0.91 19.47
N GLY A 43 6.91 0.55 20.45
CA GLY A 43 8.12 -0.24 20.25
C GLY A 43 7.83 -1.58 19.58
N ALA A 44 6.85 -2.32 20.08
CA ALA A 44 6.42 -3.60 19.52
C ALA A 44 5.88 -3.44 18.09
N THR A 45 5.04 -2.42 17.87
CA THR A 45 4.49 -2.08 16.55
C THR A 45 5.62 -1.84 15.56
N MET A 46 6.57 -0.97 15.90
CA MET A 46 7.69 -0.61 15.02
C MET A 46 8.64 -1.79 14.78
N HIS A 47 8.82 -2.68 15.77
CA HIS A 47 9.65 -3.87 15.60
C HIS A 47 9.05 -4.88 14.60
N GLY A 48 7.72 -4.99 14.57
CA GLY A 48 6.99 -5.80 13.61
C GLY A 48 6.90 -5.14 12.24
N VAL A 49 6.12 -4.07 12.13
CA VAL A 49 5.76 -3.44 10.84
C VAL A 49 6.89 -2.63 10.22
N GLY A 50 7.82 -2.10 11.03
CA GLY A 50 8.93 -1.28 10.54
C GLY A 50 9.82 -2.02 9.56
N LYS A 51 10.07 -3.31 9.79
CA LYS A 51 10.84 -4.16 8.85
C LYS A 51 10.10 -4.35 7.53
N ALA A 52 8.80 -4.62 7.59
CA ALA A 52 7.98 -4.81 6.39
C ALA A 52 7.90 -3.53 5.54
N VAL A 53 7.65 -2.37 6.16
CA VAL A 53 7.60 -1.07 5.49
C VAL A 53 8.97 -0.68 4.93
N SER A 54 10.06 -0.97 5.64
CA SER A 54 11.42 -0.73 5.14
C SER A 54 11.73 -1.54 3.89
N LEU A 55 11.38 -2.83 3.89
CA LEU A 55 11.59 -3.69 2.72
C LEU A 55 10.73 -3.25 1.52
N ALA A 56 9.48 -2.86 1.76
CA ALA A 56 8.61 -2.30 0.74
C ALA A 56 9.17 -0.99 0.16
N ALA A 57 9.70 -0.10 1.01
CA ALA A 57 10.33 1.14 0.57
C ALA A 57 11.60 0.88 -0.24
N LEU A 58 12.47 -0.02 0.22
CA LEU A 58 13.71 -0.38 -0.49
C LEU A 58 13.43 -0.98 -1.86
N THR A 59 12.47 -1.89 -1.97
CA THR A 59 12.10 -2.49 -3.27
C THR A 59 11.47 -1.47 -4.21
N THR A 60 10.64 -0.56 -3.70
CA THR A 60 10.05 0.54 -4.48
C THR A 60 11.12 1.51 -4.96
N MET A 61 12.05 1.89 -4.08
CA MET A 61 13.21 2.70 -4.41
C MET A 61 14.08 2.02 -5.46
N ALA A 62 14.39 0.72 -5.33
CA ALA A 62 15.14 -0.01 -6.34
C ALA A 62 14.41 -0.02 -7.70
N GLY A 63 13.09 -0.20 -7.70
CA GLY A 63 12.25 -0.16 -8.89
C GLY A 63 12.36 1.18 -9.63
N PHE A 64 12.09 2.30 -8.95
CA PHE A 64 12.20 3.63 -9.57
C PHE A 64 13.65 4.05 -9.83
N GLY A 65 14.59 3.65 -8.97
CA GLY A 65 16.01 3.90 -9.13
C GLY A 65 16.58 3.24 -10.40
N SER A 66 16.06 2.07 -10.79
CA SER A 66 16.45 1.42 -12.04
C SER A 66 16.17 2.29 -13.28
N LEU A 67 15.12 3.12 -13.26
CA LEU A 67 14.79 4.02 -14.37
C LEU A 67 15.83 5.13 -14.55
N ALA A 68 16.65 5.42 -13.53
CA ALA A 68 17.74 6.39 -13.65
C ALA A 68 18.79 5.98 -14.69
N THR A 69 18.88 4.68 -15.03
CA THR A 69 19.78 4.16 -16.06
C THR A 69 19.27 4.40 -17.49
N SER A 70 18.03 4.87 -17.66
CA SER A 70 17.42 5.10 -18.97
C SER A 70 18.17 6.18 -19.76
N LYS A 71 18.26 6.00 -21.08
CA LYS A 71 18.77 7.02 -22.03
C LYS A 71 17.70 8.06 -22.38
N ILE A 72 16.44 7.81 -22.06
CA ILE A 72 15.32 8.72 -22.30
C ILE A 72 15.23 9.67 -21.11
N ILE A 73 15.60 10.94 -21.32
CA ILE A 73 15.72 11.96 -20.25
C ILE A 73 14.44 12.06 -19.38
N PRO A 74 13.22 12.18 -19.95
CA PRO A 74 12.00 12.22 -19.14
C PRO A 74 11.78 11.01 -18.23
N VAL A 75 12.23 9.82 -18.65
CA VAL A 75 12.09 8.58 -17.87
C VAL A 75 13.12 8.55 -16.73
N ARG A 76 14.35 9.01 -17.01
CA ARG A 76 15.40 9.14 -16.01
C ARG A 76 15.02 10.10 -14.90
N ASP A 77 14.60 11.31 -15.26
CA ASP A 77 14.22 12.34 -14.29
C ASP A 77 13.05 11.87 -13.43
N PHE A 78 12.05 11.26 -14.05
CA PHE A 78 10.93 10.65 -13.35
C PHE A 78 11.40 9.58 -12.33
N GLY A 79 12.33 8.70 -12.72
CA GLY A 79 12.89 7.68 -11.82
C GLY A 79 13.60 8.30 -10.61
N ILE A 80 14.45 9.29 -10.84
CA ILE A 80 15.24 9.97 -9.79
C ILE A 80 14.31 10.72 -8.83
N PHE A 81 13.40 11.55 -9.34
CA PHE A 81 12.49 12.31 -8.47
C PHE A 81 11.56 11.40 -7.67
N THR A 82 11.08 10.31 -8.27
CA THR A 82 10.22 9.36 -7.56
C THR A 82 11.00 8.58 -6.51
N PHE A 83 12.25 8.17 -6.79
CA PHE A 83 13.14 7.56 -5.79
C PHE A 83 13.30 8.45 -4.56
N VAL A 84 13.65 9.72 -4.76
CA VAL A 84 13.85 10.68 -3.66
C VAL A 84 12.54 10.90 -2.90
N GLY A 85 11.42 11.03 -3.61
CA GLY A 85 10.11 11.20 -2.99
C GLY A 85 9.68 9.99 -2.16
N VAL A 86 9.94 8.77 -2.64
CA VAL A 86 9.65 7.53 -1.89
C VAL A 86 10.53 7.43 -0.66
N PHE A 87 11.83 7.77 -0.78
CA PHE A 87 12.74 7.82 0.36
C PHE A 87 12.27 8.82 1.41
N ALA A 88 11.89 10.04 1.01
CA ALA A 88 11.35 11.05 1.91
C ALA A 88 10.05 10.57 2.58
N ALA A 89 9.11 9.99 1.80
CA ALA A 89 7.86 9.45 2.33
C ALA A 89 8.09 8.31 3.35
N PHE A 90 9.09 7.46 3.11
CA PHE A 90 9.50 6.41 4.04
C PHE A 90 10.03 6.98 5.36
N ILE A 91 10.95 7.94 5.31
CA ILE A 91 11.50 8.59 6.50
C ILE A 91 10.39 9.29 7.30
N VAL A 92 9.53 10.05 6.61
CA VAL A 92 8.38 10.70 7.25
C VAL A 92 7.47 9.64 7.89
N SER A 93 7.20 8.52 7.23
CA SER A 93 6.32 7.48 7.78
C SER A 93 6.90 6.84 9.05
N ILE A 94 8.20 6.50 9.07
CA ILE A 94 8.83 5.86 10.23
C ILE A 94 9.06 6.82 11.39
N MET A 95 9.27 8.11 11.14
CA MET A 95 9.55 9.07 12.23
C MET A 95 8.28 9.80 12.70
N PHE A 96 7.50 10.33 11.75
CA PHE A 96 6.39 11.23 12.04
C PHE A 96 5.17 10.50 12.60
N ILE A 97 4.83 9.33 12.05
CA ILE A 97 3.65 8.57 12.47
C ILE A 97 3.74 8.08 13.92
N PRO A 98 4.83 7.40 14.37
CA PRO A 98 4.92 7.01 15.77
C PRO A 98 5.01 8.21 16.70
N SER A 99 5.64 9.32 16.28
CA SER A 99 5.68 10.56 17.07
C SER A 99 4.30 11.17 17.27
N ILE A 100 3.47 11.21 16.21
CA ILE A 100 2.06 11.62 16.29
C ILE A 100 1.28 10.67 17.19
N LEU A 101 1.43 9.36 17.01
CA LEU A 101 0.72 8.37 17.83
C LEU A 101 1.08 8.49 19.31
N HIS A 102 2.33 8.79 19.63
CA HIS A 102 2.77 9.07 20.99
C HIS A 102 2.11 10.35 21.54
N PHE A 103 2.09 11.44 20.76
CA PHE A 103 1.48 12.70 21.19
C PHE A 103 -0.05 12.62 21.38
N PHE A 104 -0.76 11.91 20.50
CA PHE A 104 -2.22 11.78 20.53
C PHE A 104 -2.73 10.65 21.44
N HIS A 105 -1.84 9.93 22.12
CA HIS A 105 -2.14 8.86 23.07
C HIS A 105 -3.27 9.22 24.06
N ASN A 106 -3.31 10.48 24.49
CA ASN A 106 -4.22 10.94 25.53
C ASN A 106 -5.68 11.19 25.07
N ARG A 107 -6.01 10.97 23.78
CA ARG A 107 -7.38 11.12 23.26
C ARG A 107 -8.00 9.75 22.98
N LYS A 108 -8.66 9.18 24.00
CA LYS A 108 -9.63 8.05 23.93
C LYS A 108 -9.57 7.26 22.62
N ALA A 109 -8.55 6.42 22.47
CA ALA A 109 -8.29 5.59 21.28
C ALA A 109 -9.38 4.54 20.97
N LYS A 110 -10.54 4.58 21.65
CA LYS A 110 -11.64 3.61 21.49
C LYS A 110 -12.77 4.04 20.58
N GLU A 111 -12.87 5.31 20.18
CA GLU A 111 -14.11 5.77 19.54
C GLU A 111 -14.20 5.48 18.03
N LYS A 112 -13.12 5.03 17.37
CA LYS A 112 -13.10 4.85 15.90
C LYS A 112 -12.55 3.53 15.36
N VAL A 113 -12.37 2.50 16.17
CA VAL A 113 -12.43 1.12 15.64
C VAL A 113 -13.85 0.60 15.87
N LYS A 114 -14.83 1.28 15.24
CA LYS A 114 -16.05 0.56 14.90
C LYS A 114 -15.59 -0.47 13.90
N THR A 115 -15.52 -1.73 14.31
CA THR A 115 -15.70 -2.86 13.39
C THR A 115 -16.86 -2.42 12.52
N THR A 116 -16.59 -2.09 11.25
CA THR A 116 -17.65 -1.70 10.35
C THR A 116 -18.43 -2.99 10.19
N THR A 117 -19.42 -3.21 11.07
CA THR A 117 -20.37 -4.30 10.95
C THR A 117 -21.02 -4.03 9.61
N VAL A 118 -20.55 -4.74 8.59
CA VAL A 118 -20.96 -4.54 7.22
C VAL A 118 -22.48 -4.60 7.23
N LYS A 119 -23.11 -3.46 6.94
CA LYS A 119 -24.57 -3.37 6.95
C LYS A 119 -25.05 -4.43 5.94
N LYS A 120 -25.82 -5.41 6.42
CA LYS A 120 -26.36 -6.50 5.60
C LYS A 120 -27.30 -5.90 4.57
N ASN A 121 -26.82 -5.78 3.36
CA ASN A 121 -27.52 -5.27 2.20
C ASN A 121 -27.35 -6.31 1.10
N PHE A 122 -28.25 -6.34 0.11
CA PHE A 122 -28.22 -7.32 -1.00
C PHE A 122 -26.86 -7.43 -1.71
N ILE A 123 -26.12 -6.31 -1.78
CA ILE A 123 -24.79 -6.22 -2.39
C ILE A 123 -23.72 -6.89 -1.51
N THR A 124 -23.79 -6.71 -0.18
CA THR A 124 -22.80 -7.28 0.74
C THR A 124 -22.99 -8.77 0.92
N ASP A 125 -24.22 -9.27 0.95
CA ASP A 125 -24.48 -10.72 0.95
C ASP A 125 -24.10 -11.37 -0.39
N SER A 126 -24.35 -10.73 -1.54
CA SER A 126 -23.91 -11.25 -2.85
C SER A 126 -22.39 -11.29 -3.00
N LEU A 127 -21.68 -10.28 -2.47
CA LEU A 127 -20.22 -10.27 -2.43
C LEU A 127 -19.65 -11.33 -1.49
N LEU A 128 -20.25 -11.53 -0.31
CA LEU A 128 -19.81 -12.57 0.62
C LEU A 128 -19.98 -13.97 0.02
N VAL A 129 -21.11 -14.25 -0.63
CA VAL A 129 -21.33 -15.52 -1.35
C VAL A 129 -20.36 -15.67 -2.52
N ALA A 130 -20.04 -14.61 -3.25
CA ALA A 130 -19.03 -14.66 -4.32
C ALA A 130 -17.63 -14.95 -3.77
N ILE A 131 -17.23 -14.33 -2.66
CA ILE A 131 -15.95 -14.56 -1.98
C ILE A 131 -15.87 -16.00 -1.46
N GLU A 132 -16.90 -16.48 -0.75
CA GLU A 132 -16.97 -17.83 -0.21
C GLU A 132 -16.93 -18.89 -1.34
N ARG A 133 -17.71 -18.67 -2.41
CA ARG A 133 -17.74 -19.57 -3.56
C ARG A 133 -16.44 -19.58 -4.35
N THR A 134 -15.74 -18.46 -4.40
CA THR A 134 -14.42 -18.35 -5.04
C THR A 134 -13.33 -18.98 -4.16
N ALA A 135 -13.43 -18.86 -2.83
CA ALA A 135 -12.49 -19.44 -1.88
C ALA A 135 -12.51 -20.97 -1.84
N HIS A 136 -13.68 -21.59 -2.07
CA HIS A 136 -13.81 -23.05 -2.11
C HIS A 136 -13.39 -23.70 -3.45
N HIS A 137 -13.04 -22.91 -4.48
CA HIS A 137 -12.60 -23.42 -5.79
C HIS A 137 -11.24 -22.83 -6.22
N PRO A 138 -10.13 -23.16 -5.53
CA PRO A 138 -8.80 -22.60 -5.82
C PRO A 138 -8.34 -22.86 -7.26
N ILE A 139 -8.71 -24.01 -7.85
CA ILE A 139 -8.38 -24.38 -9.22
C ILE A 139 -9.06 -23.45 -10.24
N ALA A 140 -10.32 -23.06 -10.00
CA ALA A 140 -11.05 -22.16 -10.89
C ALA A 140 -10.45 -20.74 -10.87
N VAL A 141 -9.99 -20.28 -9.71
CA VAL A 141 -9.28 -18.99 -9.58
C VAL A 141 -7.99 -19.02 -10.37
N ILE A 142 -7.17 -20.06 -10.21
CA ILE A 142 -5.90 -20.22 -10.93
C ILE A 142 -6.14 -20.25 -12.44
N LEU A 143 -7.12 -21.04 -12.92
CA LEU A 143 -7.46 -21.12 -14.34
C LEU A 143 -7.92 -19.77 -14.90
N THR A 144 -8.73 -19.02 -14.15
CA THR A 144 -9.21 -17.70 -14.57
C THR A 144 -8.06 -16.71 -14.67
N VAL A 145 -7.18 -16.65 -13.67
CA VAL A 145 -5.99 -15.80 -13.69
C VAL A 145 -5.07 -16.18 -14.85
N ALA A 146 -4.83 -17.48 -15.06
CA ALA A 146 -4.02 -17.97 -16.17
C ALA A 146 -4.63 -17.58 -17.53
N ALA A 147 -5.94 -17.73 -17.71
CA ALA A 147 -6.63 -17.33 -18.93
C ALA A 147 -6.48 -15.82 -19.19
N VAL A 148 -6.65 -14.98 -18.16
CA VAL A 148 -6.47 -13.51 -18.27
C VAL A 148 -5.03 -13.17 -18.66
N VAL A 149 -4.04 -13.84 -18.08
CA VAL A 149 -2.62 -13.66 -18.42
C VAL A 149 -2.35 -14.05 -19.87
N VAL A 150 -2.83 -15.21 -20.32
CA VAL A 150 -2.67 -15.69 -21.70
C VAL A 150 -3.33 -14.72 -22.69
N LEU A 151 -4.55 -14.27 -22.41
CA LEU A 151 -5.25 -13.28 -23.23
C LEU A 151 -4.50 -11.94 -23.28
N SER A 152 -3.92 -11.50 -22.15
CA SER A 152 -3.13 -10.28 -22.07
C SER A 152 -1.84 -10.37 -22.90
N ILE A 153 -1.14 -11.51 -22.84
CA ILE A 153 0.06 -11.78 -23.65
C ILE A 153 -0.30 -11.84 -25.13
N ALA A 154 -1.38 -12.55 -25.49
CA ALA A 154 -1.85 -12.62 -26.87
C ALA A 154 -2.25 -11.24 -27.40
N GLY A 155 -2.90 -10.41 -26.57
CA GLY A 155 -3.28 -9.03 -26.90
C GLY A 155 -2.10 -8.09 -27.08
N MET A 156 -1.00 -8.29 -26.34
CA MET A 156 0.22 -7.47 -26.44
C MET A 156 0.81 -7.48 -27.85
N THR A 157 0.67 -8.59 -28.58
CA THR A 157 1.15 -8.70 -29.97
C THR A 157 0.39 -7.82 -30.97
N ARG A 158 -0.80 -7.32 -30.61
CA ARG A 158 -1.64 -6.49 -31.48
C ARG A 158 -1.50 -4.99 -31.21
N VAL A 159 -0.60 -4.57 -30.32
CA VAL A 159 -0.40 -3.16 -29.98
C VAL A 159 0.27 -2.44 -31.16
N LYS A 160 -0.47 -1.53 -31.81
CA LYS A 160 0.06 -0.69 -32.90
C LYS A 160 0.85 0.49 -32.33
N TYR A 161 2.15 0.53 -32.59
CA TYR A 161 3.03 1.64 -32.23
C TYR A 161 2.91 2.81 -33.24
N GLY A 162 1.69 3.35 -33.43
CA GLY A 162 1.39 4.35 -34.46
C GLY A 162 1.70 5.81 -34.08
N MET A 163 2.12 6.07 -32.85
CA MET A 163 2.16 7.44 -32.33
C MET A 163 3.30 8.29 -32.92
N LEU A 164 4.41 7.67 -33.36
CA LEU A 164 5.56 8.40 -33.89
C LEU A 164 5.33 8.91 -35.33
N LEU A 165 4.57 8.20 -36.16
CA LEU A 165 4.37 8.56 -37.58
C LEU A 165 3.35 9.69 -37.80
N LEU A 166 2.38 9.87 -36.88
CA LEU A 166 1.35 10.90 -37.01
C LEU A 166 1.79 12.29 -36.53
N ILE A 167 2.83 12.39 -35.68
CA ILE A 167 3.33 13.66 -35.15
C ILE A 167 4.36 14.31 -36.10
N PHE A 168 5.07 13.52 -36.91
CA PHE A 168 6.06 14.02 -37.89
C PHE A 168 5.48 14.25 -39.30
N SER A 169 4.17 14.11 -39.50
CA SER A 169 3.48 14.30 -40.80
C SER A 169 2.62 15.57 -40.86
N LYS A 170 2.83 16.55 -39.96
CA LYS A 170 2.23 17.88 -40.03
C LYS A 170 3.26 18.96 -39.76
#